data_AF-X0TFY7-F1
#
_entry.id   AF-X0TFY7-F1
#
_cell.length_a   1.000
_cell.length_b   1.000
_cell.length_c   1.000
_cell.angle_alpha   90.00
_cell.angle_beta   90.00
_cell.angle_gamma   90.00
#
_symmetry.space_group_name_H-M   'P 1'
#
loop_
_entity.id
_entity.type
_entity.pdbx_description
1 polymer ?
#
loop_
_entity_poly.entity_id
_entity_poly.type
_entity_poly.pdbx_seq_one_letter_code
_entity_poly.pdbx_strand_id
1 'polypeptide(L)' 'AAQSLRGCYGSRLTGAGFGGCIVSLVAEEAVEAFRHDLTVRYKEVTGREAAVYVCTAADGARLIT' A
#
# COMPACT_ATOMS: atom_id res chain seq x y z
N ALA A 1 -9.91 5.83 -1.04
CA ALA A 1 -9.05 6.08 -2.21
C ALA A 1 -8.48 4.77 -2.78
N ALA A 2 -7.70 4.02 -2.01
CA ALA A 2 -7.06 2.78 -2.48
C ALA A 2 -8.04 1.68 -2.96
N GLN A 3 -9.11 1.40 -2.22
CA GLN A 3 -10.06 0.32 -2.55
C GLN A 3 -10.76 0.48 -3.92
N SER A 4 -10.88 1.71 -4.43
CA SER A 4 -11.58 1.97 -5.70
C SER A 4 -10.66 1.99 -6.92
N LEU A 5 -9.36 1.75 -6.74
CA LEU A 5 -8.41 1.68 -7.83
C LEU A 5 -8.44 0.29 -8.48
N ARG A 6 -8.21 0.26 -9.80
CA ARG A 6 -8.21 -0.98 -10.58
C ARG A 6 -7.15 -1.95 -10.04
N GLY A 7 -7.49 -3.24 -10.06
CA GLY A 7 -6.61 -4.31 -9.58
C GLY A 7 -6.55 -4.46 -8.06
N CYS A 8 -7.19 -3.59 -7.28
CA CYS A 8 -7.27 -3.70 -5.82
C CYS A 8 -8.36 -4.69 -5.41
N TYR A 9 -7.99 -5.80 -4.79
CA TYR A 9 -8.93 -6.75 -4.20
C TYR A 9 -9.47 -6.28 -2.85
N GLY A 10 -8.70 -5.46 -2.15
CA GLY A 10 -9.08 -4.90 -0.86
C GLY A 10 -7.95 -4.12 -0.22
N SER A 11 -8.30 -3.22 0.69
CA SER A 11 -7.33 -2.38 1.39
C SER A 11 -7.84 -2.01 2.78
N ARG A 12 -6.96 -2.03 3.78
CA ARG A 12 -7.31 -1.72 5.17
C ARG A 12 -6.15 -1.04 5.87
N LEU A 13 -6.47 -0.18 6.84
CA LEU A 13 -5.53 0.25 7.89
C LEU A 13 -4.85 -0.97 8.53
N THR A 14 -3.54 -0.87 8.73
CA THR A 14 -2.75 -1.80 9.54
C THR A 14 -2.11 -1.07 10.71
N GLY A 15 -1.95 -1.75 11.85
CA GLY A 15 -1.47 -1.15 13.10
C GLY A 15 -2.57 -0.43 13.90
N ALA A 16 -2.16 0.55 14.72
CA ALA A 16 -3.02 1.15 15.75
C ALA A 16 -4.01 2.23 15.25
N GLY A 17 -3.78 2.82 14.06
CA GLY A 17 -4.65 3.85 13.49
C GLY A 17 -4.26 5.29 13.77
N PHE A 18 -5.21 6.21 13.55
CA PHE A 18 -5.03 7.67 13.58
C PHE A 18 -3.96 8.22 12.61
N GLY A 19 -3.67 7.45 11.57
CA GLY A 19 -2.57 7.67 10.64
C GLY A 19 -1.89 6.33 10.33
N GLY A 20 -0.62 6.39 9.94
CA GLY A 20 0.19 5.21 9.68
C GLY A 20 -0.02 4.63 8.28
N CYS A 21 -0.07 3.31 8.19
CA CYS A 21 -0.05 2.58 6.93
C CYS A 21 -1.36 1.85 6.65
N ILE A 22 -1.62 1.64 5.37
CA ILE A 22 -2.61 0.68 4.88
C ILE A 22 -1.88 -0.50 4.22
N VAL A 23 -2.50 -1.67 4.23
CA VAL A 23 -2.10 -2.79 3.36
C VAL A 23 -3.18 -2.95 2.30
N SER A 24 -2.75 -3.05 1.04
CA SER A 24 -3.64 -3.29 -0.09
C SER A 24 -3.23 -4.58 -0.80
N LEU A 25 -4.18 -5.46 -1.05
CA LEU A 25 -4.00 -6.64 -1.90
C LEU A 25 -4.31 -6.22 -3.34
N VAL A 26 -3.32 -6.33 -4.22
CA VAL A 26 -3.40 -5.83 -5.60
C VAL A 26 -2.95 -6.93 -6.56
N ALA A 27 -3.61 -7.04 -7.71
CA ALA A 27 -3.17 -7.89 -8.82
C ALA A 27 -1.75 -7.47 -9.26
N GLU A 28 -0.87 -8.45 -9.48
CA GLU A 28 0.56 -8.20 -9.74
C GLU A 28 0.77 -7.30 -10.96
N GLU A 29 0.04 -7.57 -12.04
CA GLU A 29 0.05 -6.79 -13.27
C GLU A 29 -0.44 -5.35 -13.12
N ALA A 30 -1.13 -5.03 -12.03
CA ALA A 30 -1.69 -3.71 -11.76
C ALA A 30 -0.86 -2.87 -10.78
N VAL A 31 0.21 -3.42 -10.19
CA VAL A 31 0.94 -2.79 -9.07
C VAL A 31 1.48 -1.39 -9.41
N GLU A 32 2.14 -1.22 -10.56
CA GLU A 32 2.73 0.08 -10.91
C GLU A 32 1.68 1.16 -11.19
N ALA A 33 0.62 0.80 -11.92
CA ALA A 33 -0.49 1.71 -12.18
C ALA A 33 -1.21 2.08 -10.87
N PHE A 34 -1.49 1.08 -10.02
CA PHE A 34 -2.09 1.30 -8.71
C PHE A 34 -1.25 2.23 -7.84
N ARG A 35 0.07 2.02 -7.81
CA ARG A 35 1.01 2.85 -7.04
C ARG A 35 0.98 4.30 -7.52
N HIS A 36 1.01 4.54 -8.84
CA HIS A 36 0.95 5.87 -9.42
C HIS A 36 -0.38 6.57 -9.08
N ASP A 37 -1.50 5.93 -9.38
CA ASP A 37 -2.83 6.53 -9.17
C ASP A 37 -3.10 6.81 -7.69
N LEU A 38 -2.63 5.93 -6.80
CA LEU A 38 -2.77 6.10 -5.36
C LEU A 38 -2.00 7.32 -4.86
N THR A 39 -0.73 7.48 -5.26
CA THR A 39 0.10 8.60 -4.77
C THR A 39 -0.40 9.94 -5.30
N VAL A 40 -0.75 10.01 -6.58
CA VAL A 40 -1.35 11.21 -7.19
C VAL A 40 -2.63 11.60 -6.45
N ARG A 41 -3.58 10.67 -6.33
CA ARG A 41 -4.87 10.95 -5.69
C ARG A 41 -4.74 11.28 -4.21
N TYR A 42 -3.82 10.62 -3.51
CA TYR A 42 -3.57 10.89 -2.09
C TYR A 42 -3.00 12.30 -1.91
N LYS A 43 -2.06 12.72 -2.76
CA LYS A 43 -1.49 14.07 -2.73
C LYS A 43 -2.53 15.13 -3.06
N GLU A 44 -3.36 14.92 -4.08
CA GLU A 44 -4.44 15.85 -4.45
C GLU A 44 -5.43 16.09 -3.30
N VAL A 45 -5.81 15.03 -2.59
CA VAL A 45 -6.82 15.11 -1.53
C VAL A 45 -6.23 15.60 -0.20
N THR A 46 -4.99 15.24 0.12
CA THR A 46 -4.41 15.47 1.45
C THR A 46 -3.28 16.49 1.48
N GLY A 47 -2.73 16.86 0.33
CA GLY A 47 -1.52 17.67 0.21
C GLY A 47 -0.23 16.96 0.62
N ARG A 48 -0.27 15.66 0.92
CA ARG A 48 0.86 14.88 1.45
C ARG A 48 1.35 13.85 0.44
N GLU A 49 2.65 13.60 0.44
CA GLU A 49 3.24 12.49 -0.29
C GLU A 49 3.00 11.17 0.46
N ALA A 50 2.64 10.12 -0.29
CA ALA A 50 2.54 8.76 0.25
C ALA A 50 3.74 7.93 -0.22
N ALA A 51 4.36 7.21 0.72
CA ALA A 51 5.31 6.15 0.38
C ALA A 51 4.56 4.85 0.11
N VAL A 52 4.92 4.16 -0.97
CA VAL A 52 4.35 2.86 -1.35
C VAL A 52 5.47 1.85 -1.47
N TYR A 53 5.31 0.72 -0.78
CA TYR A 53 6.25 -0.39 -0.77
C TYR A 53 5.56 -1.63 -1.32
N VAL A 54 6.19 -2.29 -2.29
CA VAL A 54 5.77 -3.60 -2.77
C VAL A 54 6.44 -4.63 -1.86
N CYS A 55 5.63 -5.34 -1.08
CA CYS A 55 6.12 -6.24 -0.04
C CYS A 55 5.64 -7.67 -0.29
N THR A 56 6.49 -8.63 0.06
CA THR A 56 6.13 -10.05 0.15
C THR A 56 6.25 -10.50 1.61
N ALA A 57 5.60 -11.61 1.97
CA ALA A 57 5.86 -12.26 3.25
C ALA A 57 7.34 -12.68 3.31
N ALA A 58 7.96 -12.48 4.47
CA ALA A 58 9.37 -12.80 4.70
C ALA A 58 9.53 -13.42 6.10
N ASP A 59 10.64 -14.14 6.27
CA ASP A 59 10.97 -14.75 7.56
C ASP A 59 11.18 -13.69 8.66
N GLY A 60 10.84 -14.08 9.89
CA GLY A 60 11.20 -13.33 11.08
C GLY A 60 12.70 -13.41 11.41
N ALA A 61 13.12 -12.64 12.41
CA ALA A 61 14.49 -12.66 12.90
C ALA A 61 14.92 -14.06 13.36
N ARG A 62 16.11 -14.48 12.93
CA ARG A 62 16.71 -15.78 13.28
C ARG A 62 18.23 -15.69 13.40
N LEU A 63 18.84 -16.67 14.07
CA LEU A 63 20.29 -16.83 14.07
C LEU A 63 20.78 -17.18 12.66
N ILE A 64 21.84 -16.52 12.20
CA ILE A 64 22.55 -16.92 10.97
C ILE A 64 23.73 -17.77 11.43
N THR A 65 23.63 -19.06 11.17
CA THR A 65 24.68 -20.06 11.42
C THR A 65 25.35 -20.47 10.13
#